data_AF-A0A7M7NYC5-F1
#
_entry.id   AF-A0A7M7NYC5-F1
#
_cell.length_a   1.000
_cell.length_b   1.000
_cell.length_c   1.000
_cell.angle_alpha   90.00
_cell.angle_beta   90.00
_cell.angle_gamma   90.00
#
_symmetry.space_group_name_H-M   'P 1'
#
loop_
_entity.id
_entity.type
_entity.pdbx_description
1 polymer ?
#
loop_
_entity_poly.entity_id
_entity_poly.type
_entity_poly.pdbx_seq_one_letter_code
_entity_poly.pdbx_strand_id
1 'polypeptide(L)'
;MVTPNLIREAREYYGCDTIEGVELEDDYGMVPSGSALAHFEARLMPTESMGPAFTKGRKFSRFTLAFFEDTGWYKVNYDLADPFNWGRDLGCDFVNKSCKWWMDTQRNRGLSLSPYCEKPVELLCGVEGRPAVCTNYKLYEPLPDEYQYFDSLPGFNETELASVGGWRMLEDHCPVIYILTNVTVTLATMERLART
;
A
#
# COMPACT_ATOMS: atom_id res chain seq x y z
N MET A 1 2.62 -16.31 -0.73
CA MET A 1 3.55 -17.21 0.00
C MET A 1 2.82 -17.89 1.16
N VAL A 2 2.97 -19.21 1.26
CA VAL A 2 2.21 -20.06 2.19
C VAL A 2 3.19 -20.80 3.11
N THR A 3 3.58 -20.14 4.20
CA THR A 3 4.48 -20.73 5.22
C THR A 3 3.86 -20.60 6.62
N PRO A 4 4.13 -21.54 7.55
CA PRO A 4 3.34 -21.67 8.78
C PRO A 4 3.37 -20.45 9.70
N ASN A 5 4.56 -19.92 10.02
CA ASN A 5 4.66 -18.77 10.92
C ASN A 5 4.21 -17.49 10.23
N LEU A 6 4.50 -17.33 8.94
CA LEU A 6 4.08 -16.14 8.21
C LEU A 6 2.55 -16.03 8.13
N ILE A 7 1.85 -17.14 7.87
CA ILE A 7 0.38 -17.16 7.89
C ILE A 7 -0.15 -16.83 9.28
N ARG A 8 0.46 -17.40 10.34
CA ARG A 8 0.08 -17.12 11.73
C ARG A 8 0.15 -15.62 12.04
N GLU A 9 1.29 -14.99 11.73
CA GLU A 9 1.49 -13.56 11.94
C GLU A 9 0.56 -12.72 11.04
N ALA A 10 0.28 -13.14 9.81
CA ALA A 10 -0.66 -12.44 8.94
C ALA A 10 -2.10 -12.48 9.45
N ARG A 11 -2.57 -13.63 9.94
CA ARG A 11 -3.90 -13.78 10.56
C ARG A 11 -4.05 -12.83 11.74
N GLU A 12 -3.07 -12.86 12.64
CA GLU A 12 -3.05 -12.02 13.84
C GLU A 12 -2.97 -10.54 13.48
N TYR A 13 -2.09 -10.16 12.55
CA TYR A 13 -1.85 -8.76 12.19
C TYR A 13 -3.05 -8.10 11.50
N TYR A 14 -3.66 -8.77 10.52
CA TYR A 14 -4.79 -8.21 9.78
C TYR A 14 -6.14 -8.44 10.48
N GLY A 15 -6.19 -9.31 11.50
CA GLY A 15 -7.45 -9.77 12.06
C GLY A 15 -8.27 -10.59 11.05
N CYS A 16 -7.59 -11.41 10.24
CA CYS A 16 -8.20 -12.20 9.17
C CYS A 16 -7.85 -13.68 9.28
N ASP A 17 -8.70 -14.47 9.93
CA ASP A 17 -8.46 -15.90 10.14
C ASP A 17 -8.45 -16.72 8.83
N THR A 18 -9.17 -16.25 7.81
CA THR A 18 -9.29 -16.95 6.52
C THR A 18 -8.19 -16.62 5.52
N ILE A 19 -7.19 -15.79 5.88
CA ILE A 19 -6.06 -15.54 4.99
C ILE A 19 -5.27 -16.85 4.76
N GLU A 20 -4.97 -17.14 3.49
CA GLU A 20 -4.31 -18.38 3.07
C GLU A 20 -2.79 -18.22 2.96
N GLY A 21 -2.32 -16.98 2.79
CA GLY A 21 -0.91 -16.65 2.63
C GLY A 21 -0.68 -15.15 2.55
N VAL A 22 0.58 -14.75 2.53
CA VAL A 22 0.98 -13.35 2.28
C VAL A 22 1.25 -13.17 0.81
N GLU A 23 0.62 -12.19 0.18
CA GLU A 23 0.79 -11.88 -1.24
C GLU A 23 2.25 -11.53 -1.55
N LEU A 24 2.74 -12.03 -2.70
CA LEU A 24 4.03 -11.65 -3.24
C LEU A 24 3.77 -10.66 -4.36
N GLU A 25 4.67 -9.69 -4.50
CA GLU A 25 4.65 -8.73 -5.59
C GLU A 25 4.53 -9.45 -6.95
N ASP A 26 3.66 -8.97 -7.82
CA ASP A 26 3.45 -9.52 -9.16
C ASP A 26 3.85 -8.54 -10.28
N ASP A 27 4.11 -7.27 -9.95
CA ASP A 27 4.65 -6.28 -10.86
C ASP A 27 6.18 -6.38 -10.98
N TYR A 28 6.65 -6.46 -12.23
CA TYR A 28 8.07 -6.50 -12.56
C TYR A 28 8.74 -5.12 -12.51
N GLY A 29 7.97 -4.05 -12.29
CA GLY A 29 8.39 -2.65 -12.35
C GLY A 29 8.64 -2.17 -13.79
N MET A 30 9.08 -0.92 -13.91
CA MET A 30 9.33 -0.27 -15.21
C MET A 30 10.50 -0.86 -16.01
N VAL A 31 11.38 -1.63 -15.37
CA VAL A 31 12.51 -2.33 -15.98
C VAL A 31 12.44 -3.79 -15.55
N PRO A 32 12.96 -4.77 -16.31
CA PRO A 32 13.02 -6.16 -15.88
C PRO A 32 13.79 -6.27 -14.56
N SER A 33 13.06 -6.19 -13.45
CA SER A 33 13.60 -6.17 -12.11
C SER A 33 13.20 -7.46 -11.43
N GLY A 34 14.03 -7.94 -10.51
CA GLY A 34 13.68 -9.06 -9.65
C GLY A 34 12.67 -8.68 -8.57
N SER A 35 11.70 -7.81 -8.88
CA SER A 35 10.68 -7.36 -7.93
C SER A 35 9.64 -8.46 -7.74
N ALA A 36 8.96 -8.81 -8.83
CA ALA A 36 7.95 -9.85 -8.87
C ALA A 36 8.46 -11.18 -8.28
N LEU A 37 7.62 -11.81 -7.46
CA LEU A 37 7.80 -13.11 -6.79
C LEU A 37 8.95 -13.18 -5.77
N ALA A 38 9.72 -12.10 -5.57
CA ALA A 38 10.82 -12.04 -4.62
C ALA A 38 10.55 -11.11 -3.42
N HIS A 39 9.49 -10.30 -3.51
CA HIS A 39 9.14 -9.31 -2.50
C HIS A 39 7.70 -9.49 -2.02
N PHE A 40 7.38 -8.97 -0.84
CA PHE A 40 5.99 -8.87 -0.38
C PHE A 40 5.25 -7.80 -1.16
N GLU A 41 3.96 -8.06 -1.40
CA GLU A 41 3.05 -7.16 -2.10
C GLU A 41 3.01 -5.76 -1.47
N ALA A 42 3.43 -4.73 -2.22
CA ALA A 42 3.58 -3.40 -1.65
C ALA A 42 2.24 -2.70 -1.38
N ARG A 43 1.12 -3.11 -2.01
CA ARG A 43 -0.24 -2.66 -1.62
C ARG A 43 -0.54 -2.97 -0.16
N LEU A 44 -0.16 -4.17 0.29
CA LEU A 44 -0.37 -4.62 1.68
C LEU A 44 0.80 -4.25 2.60
N MET A 45 2.00 -4.06 2.04
CA MET A 45 3.23 -3.97 2.81
C MET A 45 4.20 -2.87 2.33
N PRO A 46 3.77 -1.59 2.17
CA PRO A 46 4.54 -0.57 1.44
C PRO A 46 5.84 -0.12 2.14
N THR A 47 5.94 -0.32 3.46
CA THR A 47 7.15 0.02 4.24
C THR A 47 7.83 -1.20 4.84
N GLU A 48 7.48 -2.40 4.38
CA GLU A 48 8.12 -3.63 4.81
C GLU A 48 9.51 -3.78 4.15
N SER A 49 10.50 -4.25 4.89
CA SER A 49 11.88 -4.33 4.40
C SER A 49 12.08 -5.35 3.26
N MET A 50 11.16 -6.29 3.09
CA MET A 50 11.09 -7.25 2.00
C MET A 50 10.06 -6.83 0.94
N GLY A 51 9.50 -5.63 1.01
CA GLY A 51 8.75 -5.03 -0.10
C GLY A 51 9.67 -4.60 -1.27
N PRO A 52 9.15 -4.46 -2.49
CA PRO A 52 9.95 -4.24 -3.71
C PRO A 52 10.55 -2.83 -3.81
N ALA A 53 9.91 -1.84 -3.17
CA ALA A 53 10.32 -0.45 -3.29
C ALA A 53 11.31 -0.04 -2.19
N PHE A 54 12.31 0.77 -2.57
CA PHE A 54 13.16 1.48 -1.61
C PHE A 54 12.36 2.62 -0.95
N THR A 55 11.60 2.30 0.09
CA THR A 55 10.84 3.28 0.87
C THR A 55 11.64 3.76 2.09
N LYS A 56 11.54 5.05 2.42
CA LYS A 56 12.16 5.58 3.65
C LYS A 56 11.34 5.12 4.86
N GLY A 57 12.04 4.64 5.89
CA GLY A 57 11.38 4.09 7.09
C GLY A 57 10.97 2.63 6.93
N ARG A 58 11.76 1.83 6.19
CA ARG A 58 11.57 0.38 6.11
C ARG A 58 11.51 -0.24 7.50
N LYS A 59 10.68 -1.27 7.63
CA LYS A 59 10.40 -1.99 8.86
C LYS A 59 10.80 -3.44 8.68
N PHE A 60 11.66 -3.94 9.56
CA PHE A 60 11.79 -5.38 9.76
C PHE A 60 10.65 -5.83 10.67
N SER A 61 9.48 -5.99 10.07
CA SER A 61 8.26 -6.31 10.79
C SER A 61 8.23 -7.77 11.24
N ARG A 62 7.19 -8.14 11.99
CA ARG A 62 6.93 -9.55 12.35
C ARG A 62 6.77 -10.45 11.11
N PHE A 63 6.38 -9.90 9.96
CA PHE A 63 6.31 -10.63 8.69
C PHE A 63 7.69 -11.10 8.21
N THR A 64 8.67 -10.19 8.11
CA THR A 64 10.04 -10.58 7.74
C THR A 64 10.63 -11.57 8.73
N LEU A 65 10.42 -11.36 10.03
CA LEU A 65 10.93 -12.29 11.04
C LEU A 65 10.28 -13.67 10.94
N ALA A 66 8.98 -13.74 10.71
CA ALA A 66 8.29 -15.02 10.50
C ALA A 66 8.76 -15.75 9.25
N PHE A 67 8.99 -15.02 8.15
CA PHE A 67 9.60 -15.59 6.97
C PHE A 67 10.99 -16.15 7.27
N PHE A 68 11.86 -15.39 7.95
CA PHE A 68 13.18 -15.86 8.34
C PHE A 68 13.14 -17.09 9.25
N GLU A 69 12.20 -17.17 10.18
CA GLU A 69 11.99 -18.38 10.98
C GLU A 69 11.58 -19.57 10.11
N ASP A 70 10.63 -19.37 9.19
CA ASP A 70 10.13 -20.41 8.28
C ASP A 70 11.21 -20.92 7.32
N THR A 71 12.25 -20.14 7.02
CA THR A 71 13.41 -20.63 6.23
C THR A 71 14.24 -21.70 6.97
N GLY A 72 14.16 -21.74 8.30
CA GLY A 72 14.99 -22.59 9.16
C GLY A 72 16.45 -22.14 9.30
N TRP A 73 16.86 -21.02 8.69
CA TRP A 73 18.22 -20.50 8.79
C TRP A 73 18.44 -19.60 10.01
N TYR A 74 17.36 -19.06 10.57
CA TYR A 74 17.43 -18.05 11.62
C TYR A 74 16.63 -18.48 12.84
N LYS A 75 17.15 -18.14 14.03
CA LYS A 75 16.37 -18.09 15.25
C LYS A 75 16.00 -16.63 15.49
N VAL A 76 14.71 -16.32 15.42
CA VAL A 76 14.22 -14.94 15.50
C VAL A 76 13.79 -14.57 16.91
N ASN A 77 13.87 -13.27 17.23
CA ASN A 77 13.28 -12.69 18.42
C ASN A 77 12.23 -11.65 17.97
N TYR A 78 10.96 -12.01 18.08
CA TYR A 78 9.86 -11.15 17.65
C TYR A 78 9.70 -9.87 18.48
N ASP A 79 10.30 -9.79 19.67
CA ASP A 79 10.29 -8.58 20.50
C ASP A 79 11.12 -7.44 19.87
N LEU A 80 11.98 -7.77 18.90
CA LEU A 80 12.78 -6.81 18.14
C LEU A 80 12.12 -6.40 16.82
N ALA A 81 10.91 -6.88 16.53
CA ALA A 81 10.20 -6.49 15.32
C ALA A 81 9.88 -4.99 15.34
N ASP A 82 10.13 -4.32 14.21
CA ASP A 82 9.74 -2.94 14.06
C ASP A 82 8.20 -2.79 14.11
N PRO A 83 7.68 -1.72 14.74
CA PRO A 83 6.26 -1.41 14.68
C PRO A 83 5.81 -1.17 13.24
N PHE A 84 4.78 -1.90 12.85
CA PHE A 84 4.14 -1.85 11.54
C PHE A 84 2.63 -1.70 11.75
N ASN A 85 2.02 -0.70 11.11
CA ASN A 85 0.63 -0.29 11.36
C ASN A 85 -0.24 -0.26 10.09
N TRP A 86 0.37 -0.40 8.91
CA TRP A 86 -0.37 -0.40 7.65
C TRP A 86 -1.29 -1.61 7.56
N GLY A 87 -2.61 -1.41 7.46
CA GLY A 87 -3.56 -2.51 7.33
C GLY A 87 -3.84 -3.30 8.61
N ARG A 88 -3.22 -2.95 9.74
CA ARG A 88 -3.42 -3.67 11.01
C ARG A 88 -4.90 -3.65 11.42
N ASP A 89 -5.44 -4.81 11.77
CA ASP A 89 -6.82 -5.02 12.21
C ASP A 89 -7.91 -4.56 11.20
N LEU A 90 -7.57 -4.38 9.92
CA LEU A 90 -8.54 -3.95 8.90
C LEU A 90 -9.37 -5.12 8.32
N GLY A 91 -9.07 -6.36 8.70
CA GLY A 91 -9.85 -7.55 8.38
C GLY A 91 -9.65 -8.09 6.98
N CYS A 92 -10.33 -9.19 6.68
CA CYS A 92 -10.15 -9.94 5.44
C CYS A 92 -10.53 -9.16 4.19
N ASP A 93 -11.49 -8.25 4.26
CA ASP A 93 -11.89 -7.49 3.08
C ASP A 93 -10.81 -6.49 2.66
N PHE A 94 -10.02 -5.94 3.59
CA PHE A 94 -8.86 -5.12 3.24
C PHE A 94 -7.79 -5.94 2.49
N VAL A 95 -7.58 -7.17 2.93
CA VAL A 95 -6.59 -8.08 2.32
C VAL A 95 -7.07 -8.56 0.95
N ASN A 96 -8.30 -9.07 0.86
CA ASN A 96 -8.76 -9.84 -0.30
C ASN A 96 -9.53 -9.03 -1.35
N LYS A 97 -9.84 -7.75 -1.08
CA LYS A 97 -10.57 -6.87 -2.02
C LYS A 97 -9.68 -5.73 -2.48
N SER A 98 -10.08 -5.10 -3.58
CA SER A 98 -9.37 -3.94 -4.13
C SER A 98 -9.45 -2.74 -3.19
N CYS A 99 -8.48 -1.83 -3.29
CA CYS A 99 -8.54 -0.56 -2.56
C CYS A 99 -9.75 0.28 -2.94
N LYS A 100 -10.27 0.18 -4.18
CA LYS A 100 -11.60 0.72 -4.55
C LYS A 100 -12.70 0.19 -3.65
N TRP A 101 -12.84 -1.14 -3.56
CA TRP A 101 -13.90 -1.75 -2.75
C TRP A 101 -13.82 -1.29 -1.28
N TRP A 102 -12.60 -1.24 -0.74
CA TRP A 102 -12.36 -0.77 0.61
C TRP A 102 -12.76 0.70 0.77
N MET A 103 -12.27 1.59 -0.10
CA MET A 103 -12.59 3.03 -0.05
C MET A 103 -14.08 3.29 -0.18
N ASP A 104 -14.76 2.63 -1.11
CA ASP A 104 -16.22 2.78 -1.30
C ASP A 104 -16.98 2.30 -0.06
N THR A 105 -16.55 1.19 0.54
CA THR A 105 -17.16 0.66 1.78
C THR A 105 -16.96 1.61 2.96
N GLN A 106 -15.76 2.14 3.16
CA GLN A 106 -15.49 3.11 4.24
C GLN A 106 -16.27 4.41 4.02
N ARG A 107 -16.31 4.92 2.78
CA ARG A 107 -17.07 6.11 2.38
C ARG A 107 -18.55 5.94 2.72
N ASN A 108 -19.16 4.82 2.32
CA ASN A 108 -20.58 4.54 2.56
C ASN A 108 -20.91 4.41 4.06
N ARG A 109 -19.92 4.04 4.88
CA ARG A 109 -20.05 3.95 6.34
C ARG A 109 -19.72 5.26 7.05
N GLY A 110 -19.27 6.30 6.34
CA GLY A 110 -18.81 7.55 6.93
C GLY A 110 -17.55 7.39 7.78
N LEU A 111 -16.72 6.39 7.47
CA LEU A 111 -15.48 6.07 8.18
C LEU A 111 -14.26 6.65 7.44
N SER A 112 -13.11 6.64 8.12
CA SER A 112 -11.84 7.06 7.53
C SER A 112 -11.45 6.17 6.36
N LEU A 113 -10.95 6.77 5.28
CA LEU A 113 -10.41 6.05 4.13
C LEU A 113 -8.99 5.51 4.37
N SER A 114 -8.33 5.95 5.46
CA SER A 114 -6.98 5.52 5.82
C SER A 114 -6.85 3.99 5.76
N PRO A 115 -5.80 3.45 5.11
CA PRO A 115 -4.60 4.15 4.67
C PRO A 115 -4.66 4.76 3.25
N TYR A 116 -5.82 4.74 2.59
CA TYR A 116 -6.04 5.33 1.27
C TYR A 116 -6.63 6.74 1.33
N CYS A 117 -6.71 7.41 0.19
CA CYS A 117 -7.17 8.78 0.05
C CYS A 117 -7.69 9.08 -1.36
N GLU A 118 -8.28 10.26 -1.55
CA GLU A 118 -8.94 10.60 -2.82
C GLU A 118 -8.56 11.97 -3.35
N LYS A 119 -8.40 12.96 -2.46
CA LYS A 119 -8.18 14.33 -2.90
C LYS A 119 -6.71 14.54 -3.26
N PRO A 120 -6.40 14.93 -4.51
CA PRO A 120 -5.02 15.20 -4.91
C PRO A 120 -4.37 16.25 -4.01
N VAL A 121 -3.12 15.98 -3.60
CA VAL A 121 -2.28 16.91 -2.84
C VAL A 121 -2.90 17.37 -1.51
N GLU A 122 -3.88 16.63 -0.97
CA GLU A 122 -4.42 16.89 0.38
C GLU A 122 -3.34 16.58 1.43
N LEU A 123 -3.04 17.57 2.28
CA LEU A 123 -2.15 17.37 3.42
C LEU A 123 -2.90 16.61 4.51
N LEU A 124 -2.38 15.44 4.85
CA LEU A 124 -2.99 14.47 5.76
C LEU A 124 -2.00 14.08 6.86
N CYS A 125 -2.48 13.29 7.83
CA CYS A 125 -1.62 12.55 8.74
C CYS A 125 -1.53 11.10 8.25
N GLY A 126 -0.31 10.60 8.05
CA GLY A 126 -0.08 9.21 7.71
C GLY A 126 -0.37 8.28 8.89
N VAL A 127 -0.35 6.97 8.63
CA VAL A 127 -0.64 5.91 9.61
C VAL A 127 0.26 5.99 10.87
N GLU A 128 1.44 6.59 10.75
CA GLU A 128 2.38 6.80 11.86
C GLU A 128 2.30 8.20 12.51
N GLY A 129 1.23 8.97 12.25
CA GLY A 129 1.06 10.32 12.80
C GLY A 129 2.03 11.36 12.22
N ARG A 130 2.68 11.05 11.10
CA ARG A 130 3.61 11.94 10.39
C ARG A 130 2.88 12.71 9.28
N PRO A 131 3.31 13.95 8.94
CA PRO A 131 2.76 14.67 7.79
C PRO A 131 2.82 13.81 6.53
N ALA A 132 1.71 13.75 5.80
CA ALA A 132 1.54 12.91 4.63
C ALA A 132 0.76 13.66 3.54
N VAL A 133 0.80 13.12 2.33
CA VAL A 133 0.08 13.65 1.18
C VAL A 133 -0.65 12.52 0.47
N CYS A 134 -1.80 12.83 -0.10
CA CYS A 134 -2.48 11.86 -0.94
C CYS A 134 -1.77 11.66 -2.28
N THR A 135 -1.54 10.41 -2.67
CA THR A 135 -0.87 10.06 -3.93
C THR A 135 -1.79 10.00 -5.14
N ASN A 136 -3.03 10.47 -5.04
CA ASN A 136 -3.99 10.45 -6.15
C ASN A 136 -3.77 11.60 -7.13
N TYR A 137 -3.63 11.30 -8.43
CA TYR A 137 -3.51 12.31 -9.50
C TYR A 137 -3.80 11.68 -10.87
N LYS A 138 -3.81 12.52 -11.91
CA LYS A 138 -4.00 12.10 -13.30
C LYS A 138 -2.68 11.66 -13.93
N LEU A 139 -2.60 10.41 -14.32
CA LEU A 139 -1.51 9.81 -15.08
C LEU A 139 -1.59 10.20 -16.56
N TYR A 140 -0.46 10.07 -17.26
CA TYR A 140 -0.38 10.36 -18.69
C TYR A 140 -1.19 9.38 -19.54
N GLU A 141 -1.17 8.10 -19.15
CA GLU A 141 -1.84 7.01 -19.85
C GLU A 141 -2.99 6.45 -18.99
N PRO A 142 -4.05 5.92 -19.61
CA PRO A 142 -5.06 5.16 -18.89
C PRO A 142 -4.46 3.96 -18.16
N LEU A 143 -4.96 3.72 -16.95
CA LEU A 143 -4.65 2.52 -16.17
C LEU A 143 -5.37 1.30 -16.76
N PRO A 144 -4.80 0.09 -16.63
CA PRO A 144 -5.56 -1.15 -16.81
C PRO A 144 -6.86 -1.15 -15.99
N ASP A 145 -7.90 -1.79 -16.50
CA ASP A 145 -9.25 -1.75 -15.89
C ASP A 145 -9.26 -2.20 -14.42
N GLU A 146 -8.40 -3.15 -14.04
CA GLU A 146 -8.24 -3.63 -12.67
C GLU A 146 -7.68 -2.59 -11.68
N TYR A 147 -7.00 -1.56 -12.20
CA TYR A 147 -6.40 -0.46 -11.43
C TYR A 147 -7.20 0.85 -11.54
N GLN A 148 -8.36 0.84 -12.19
CA GLN A 148 -9.26 2.00 -12.27
C GLN A 148 -10.20 2.03 -11.07
N TYR A 149 -9.95 2.95 -10.13
CA TYR A 149 -10.57 2.90 -8.79
C TYR A 149 -11.77 3.82 -8.56
N PHE A 150 -12.11 4.68 -9.50
CA PHE A 150 -13.08 5.74 -9.29
C PHE A 150 -14.22 5.68 -10.30
N ASP A 151 -15.45 5.55 -9.81
CA ASP A 151 -16.66 5.71 -10.66
C ASP A 151 -17.04 7.19 -10.80
N SER A 152 -16.69 7.99 -9.80
CA SER A 152 -16.79 9.45 -9.81
C SER A 152 -15.79 10.04 -8.81
N LEU A 153 -15.19 11.18 -9.15
CA LEU A 153 -14.26 11.87 -8.26
C LEU A 153 -14.34 13.39 -8.46
N PRO A 154 -14.71 14.16 -7.42
CA PRO A 154 -14.77 15.63 -7.54
C PRO A 154 -13.45 16.22 -8.01
N GLY A 155 -13.51 17.07 -9.05
CA GLY A 155 -12.34 17.71 -9.65
C GLY A 155 -11.79 17.01 -10.89
N PHE A 156 -12.33 15.84 -11.26
CA PHE A 156 -11.99 15.13 -12.49
C PHE A 156 -13.24 14.89 -13.33
N ASN A 157 -13.07 14.93 -14.66
CA ASN A 157 -14.14 14.56 -15.59
C ASN A 157 -14.20 13.03 -15.75
N GLU A 158 -15.36 12.49 -16.12
CA GLU A 158 -15.55 11.04 -16.33
C GLU A 158 -14.53 10.43 -17.31
N THR A 159 -14.19 11.17 -18.37
CA THR A 159 -13.19 10.75 -19.36
C THR A 159 -11.76 10.70 -18.82
N GLU A 160 -11.50 11.33 -17.68
CA GLU A 160 -10.17 11.37 -17.05
C GLU A 160 -10.00 10.27 -16.00
N LEU A 161 -11.11 9.72 -15.47
CA LEU A 161 -11.07 8.76 -14.35
C LEU A 161 -10.26 7.50 -14.67
N ALA A 162 -10.27 7.05 -15.93
CA ALA A 162 -9.47 5.92 -16.37
C ALA A 162 -7.95 6.13 -16.20
N SER A 163 -7.50 7.39 -16.12
CA SER A 163 -6.11 7.75 -15.87
C SER A 163 -5.87 8.27 -14.45
N VAL A 164 -6.84 8.18 -13.53
CA VAL A 164 -6.67 8.70 -12.16
C VAL A 164 -6.37 7.56 -11.19
N GLY A 165 -5.27 7.70 -10.45
CA GLY A 165 -4.85 6.74 -9.43
C GLY A 165 -3.58 7.17 -8.70
N GLY A 166 -3.04 6.24 -7.92
CA GLY A 166 -1.75 6.32 -7.27
C GLY A 166 -0.58 6.20 -8.26
N TRP A 167 0.54 6.88 -7.96
CA TRP A 167 1.71 6.88 -8.87
C TRP A 167 2.56 5.64 -8.81
N ARG A 168 2.41 4.87 -7.74
CA ARG A 168 3.25 3.71 -7.49
C ARG A 168 2.54 2.50 -8.08
N MET A 169 3.09 2.01 -9.19
CA MET A 169 2.61 0.78 -9.83
C MET A 169 2.67 -0.42 -8.88
N LEU A 170 3.74 -0.53 -8.08
CA LEU A 170 3.95 -1.56 -7.03
C LEU A 170 2.95 -1.47 -5.86
N GLU A 171 2.09 -0.45 -5.81
CA GLU A 171 1.01 -0.36 -4.81
C GLU A 171 -0.34 -0.55 -5.50
N ASP A 172 -0.36 -1.31 -6.60
CA ASP A 172 -1.47 -1.49 -7.53
C ASP A 172 -2.06 -0.19 -8.06
N HIS A 173 -1.28 0.89 -8.12
CA HIS A 173 -1.82 2.24 -8.36
C HIS A 173 -2.88 2.69 -7.35
N CYS A 174 -2.95 2.09 -6.16
CA CYS A 174 -3.87 2.54 -5.13
C CYS A 174 -3.50 3.95 -4.66
N PRO A 175 -4.47 4.85 -4.45
CA PRO A 175 -4.22 6.19 -3.95
C PRO A 175 -3.99 6.13 -2.43
N VAL A 176 -2.74 6.20 -2.02
CA VAL A 176 -2.30 6.02 -0.63
C VAL A 176 -1.99 7.34 0.08
N ILE A 177 -2.15 7.34 1.41
CA ILE A 177 -1.64 8.41 2.28
C ILE A 177 -0.14 8.21 2.46
N TYR A 178 0.66 8.91 1.66
CA TYR A 178 2.11 8.75 1.63
C TYR A 178 2.82 9.71 2.56
N ILE A 179 3.66 9.18 3.46
CA ILE A 179 4.39 9.97 4.46
C ILE A 179 5.45 10.85 3.79
N LEU A 180 5.43 12.14 4.09
CA LEU A 180 6.41 13.11 3.60
C LEU A 180 7.74 12.91 4.32
N THR A 181 8.83 12.79 3.55
CA THR A 181 10.19 12.66 4.11
C THR A 181 10.93 14.00 4.13
N ASN A 182 10.51 14.94 3.27
CA ASN A 182 10.86 16.35 3.33
C ASN A 182 9.67 17.16 2.75
N VAL A 183 8.97 17.89 3.62
CA VAL A 183 7.68 18.53 3.30
C VAL A 183 7.79 19.45 2.08
N THR A 184 8.87 20.23 1.97
CA THR A 184 9.03 21.22 0.87
C THR A 184 9.30 20.58 -0.49
N VAL A 185 10.14 19.53 -0.55
CA VAL A 185 10.52 18.89 -1.82
C VAL A 185 9.38 18.03 -2.35
N THR A 186 8.72 17.25 -1.49
CA THR A 186 7.68 16.33 -1.93
C THR A 186 6.42 17.07 -2.38
N LEU A 187 6.00 18.12 -1.68
CA LEU A 187 4.89 18.97 -2.14
C LEU A 187 5.21 19.62 -3.50
N ALA A 188 6.41 20.15 -3.69
CA ALA A 188 6.80 20.77 -4.97
C ALA A 188 6.81 19.78 -6.15
N THR A 189 7.21 18.53 -5.92
CA THR A 189 7.14 17.46 -6.94
C THR A 189 5.69 17.05 -7.23
N MET A 190 4.86 16.91 -6.20
CA MET A 190 3.45 16.54 -6.37
C MET A 190 2.63 17.66 -7.01
N GLU A 191 2.89 18.92 -6.67
CA GLU A 191 2.28 20.07 -7.35
C GLU A 191 2.66 20.15 -8.83
N ARG A 192 3.86 19.69 -9.22
CA ARG A 192 4.22 19.58 -10.64
C ARG A 192 3.43 18.48 -11.35
N LEU A 193 3.30 17.31 -10.73
CA LEU A 193 2.54 16.18 -11.28
C LEU A 193 1.03 16.49 -11.37
N ALA A 194 0.49 17.28 -10.43
CA ALA A 194 -0.92 17.67 -10.44
C ALA A 194 -1.26 18.78 -11.45
N ARG A 195 -0.26 19.45 -12.05
CA ARG A 195 -0.45 20.55 -13.02
C ARG A 195 -0.26 20.13 -14.48
N THR A 196 0.11 18.88 -14.72
CA THR A 196 0.26 18.27 -16.06
C THR A 196 -0.92 17.37 -16.36
#